data_AF-A0A9E4AUX2-F1
#
_entry.id   AF-A0A9E4AUX2-F1
#
_cell.length_a   1.000
_cell.length_b   1.000
_cell.length_c   1.000
_cell.angle_alpha   90.00
_cell.angle_beta   90.00
_cell.angle_gamma   90.00
#
_symmetry.space_group_name_H-M   'P 1'
#
loop_
_entity.id
_entity.type
_entity.pdbx_description
1 polymer ?
#
loop_
_entity_poly.entity_id
_entity_poly.type
_entity_poly.pdbx_seq_one_letter_code
_entity_poly.pdbx_strand_id
1 'polypeptide(L)'
;EMWHYTQFAYGDAKVPLNWQTPDAYLGMFDGRIPANLYPQVPHCAVRLGAMGWEPRPATADELKVMERTTREWLEAGACCLCLGLDYQPSANADLHELVHLSKIAAAYDAIYAAHIRYRILGRKQAWEETIEIAQRAEIPVHISHERVDDEAADVLERVEKEQIDLTFESYLYPAGMTHLAMMLPMEYQTGAPVDMLGHLENPEVREESISYLRGELRGGNQIVGYNRSGRFIGMTLAEAAESEGKSHEEFAFDFIQGNPA
;
A
#
# COMPACT_ATOMS: atom_id res chain seq x y z
N GLU A 1 11.72 -3.71 -10.61
CA GLU A 1 11.60 -2.48 -9.81
C GLU A 1 10.79 -2.66 -8.55
N MET A 2 9.50 -3.09 -8.62
CA MET A 2 8.68 -3.31 -7.42
C MET A 2 9.33 -4.20 -6.37
N TRP A 3 9.99 -5.28 -6.80
CA TRP A 3 10.77 -6.15 -5.91
C TRP A 3 11.80 -5.36 -5.09
N HIS A 4 12.59 -4.50 -5.74
CA HIS A 4 13.59 -3.67 -5.07
C HIS A 4 12.95 -2.63 -4.16
N TYR A 5 11.82 -2.06 -4.56
CA TYR A 5 11.07 -1.13 -3.73
C TYR A 5 10.60 -1.78 -2.42
N THR A 6 10.15 -3.03 -2.46
CA THR A 6 9.62 -3.74 -1.29
C THR A 6 10.66 -4.58 -0.54
N GLN A 7 11.94 -4.53 -0.92
CA GLN A 7 13.01 -5.28 -0.27
C GLN A 7 13.17 -4.95 1.22
N PHE A 8 12.80 -3.75 1.66
CA PHE A 8 12.82 -3.42 3.09
C PHE A 8 11.82 -4.28 3.89
N ALA A 9 10.72 -4.74 3.28
CA ALA A 9 9.69 -5.54 3.93
C ALA A 9 10.00 -7.04 3.89
N TYR A 10 10.51 -7.54 2.75
CA TYR A 10 10.71 -8.98 2.53
C TYR A 10 12.17 -9.44 2.66
N GLY A 11 13.10 -8.51 2.86
CA GLY A 11 14.53 -8.78 2.93
C GLY A 11 15.13 -9.22 1.59
N ASP A 12 16.36 -9.72 1.64
CA ASP A 12 17.07 -10.21 0.46
C ASP A 12 16.71 -11.67 0.20
N ALA A 13 15.59 -11.93 -0.49
CA ALA A 13 15.26 -13.28 -0.87
C ALA A 13 16.17 -13.76 -2.02
N LYS A 14 16.80 -14.93 -1.84
CA LYS A 14 17.61 -15.60 -2.86
C LYS A 14 16.73 -16.40 -3.82
N VAL A 15 15.78 -15.72 -4.47
CA VAL A 15 14.89 -16.33 -5.45
C VAL A 15 15.21 -15.80 -6.85
N PRO A 16 15.19 -16.67 -7.89
CA PRO A 16 15.25 -16.20 -9.27
C PRO A 16 14.09 -15.23 -9.56
N LEU A 17 14.37 -14.10 -10.20
CA LEU A 17 13.38 -13.10 -10.61
C LEU A 17 12.90 -13.31 -12.06
N ASN A 18 12.85 -14.56 -12.52
CA ASN A 18 12.57 -14.92 -13.92
C ASN A 18 11.18 -15.54 -14.13
N TRP A 19 10.20 -15.15 -13.31
CA TRP A 19 8.79 -15.53 -13.42
C TRP A 19 8.01 -14.41 -14.12
N GLN A 20 7.94 -14.45 -15.45
CA GLN A 20 7.30 -13.37 -16.23
C GLN A 20 5.77 -13.47 -16.30
N THR A 21 5.19 -14.55 -15.78
CA THR A 21 3.74 -14.78 -15.77
C THR A 21 3.26 -15.16 -14.36
N PRO A 22 1.98 -14.93 -14.04
CA PRO A 22 1.38 -15.40 -12.79
C PRO A 22 1.61 -16.90 -12.56
N ASP A 23 1.39 -17.75 -13.57
CA ASP A 23 1.63 -19.21 -13.47
C ASP A 23 3.08 -19.55 -13.11
N ALA A 24 4.04 -18.88 -13.73
CA ALA A 24 5.46 -19.12 -13.45
C ALA A 24 5.82 -18.72 -12.00
N TYR A 25 5.23 -17.65 -11.49
CA TYR A 25 5.38 -17.23 -10.10
C TYR A 25 4.72 -18.21 -9.13
N LEU A 26 3.47 -18.61 -9.39
CA LEU A 26 2.73 -19.54 -8.54
C LEU A 26 3.36 -20.94 -8.51
N GLY A 27 3.92 -21.39 -9.64
CA GLY A 27 4.67 -22.65 -9.74
C GLY A 27 5.93 -22.69 -8.85
N MET A 28 6.41 -21.56 -8.32
CA MET A 28 7.49 -21.55 -7.35
C MET A 28 7.09 -22.13 -5.99
N PHE A 29 5.79 -22.15 -5.66
CA PHE A 29 5.27 -22.59 -4.37
C PHE A 29 4.76 -24.04 -4.38
N ASP A 30 4.41 -24.58 -5.56
CA ASP A 30 3.82 -25.90 -5.70
C ASP A 30 4.68 -27.01 -5.06
N GLY A 31 4.10 -27.76 -4.12
CA GLY A 31 4.76 -28.79 -3.34
C GLY A 31 5.92 -28.33 -2.44
N ARG A 32 6.14 -27.00 -2.28
CA ARG A 32 7.30 -26.44 -1.58
C ARG A 32 6.96 -25.65 -0.32
N ILE A 33 5.68 -25.43 -0.04
CA ILE A 33 5.22 -24.75 1.18
C ILE A 33 4.28 -25.64 1.99
N PRO A 34 4.28 -25.52 3.34
CA PRO A 34 3.42 -26.33 4.21
C PRO A 34 1.99 -25.81 4.32
N ALA A 35 1.70 -24.62 3.79
CA ALA A 35 0.40 -23.96 3.87
C ALA A 35 -0.28 -23.88 2.50
N ASN A 36 -1.60 -23.76 2.48
CA ASN A 36 -2.34 -23.44 1.27
C ASN A 36 -2.00 -22.03 0.79
N LEU A 37 -1.96 -21.82 -0.52
CA LEU A 37 -1.73 -20.52 -1.15
C LEU A 37 -3.03 -20.04 -1.82
N TYR A 38 -3.46 -18.84 -1.47
CA TYR A 38 -4.55 -18.13 -2.13
C TYR A 38 -3.97 -16.91 -2.86
N PRO A 39 -3.75 -16.98 -4.17
CA PRO A 39 -3.13 -15.88 -4.89
C PRO A 39 -4.09 -14.71 -5.08
N GLN A 40 -3.52 -13.52 -5.23
CA GLN A 40 -4.25 -12.26 -5.37
C GLN A 40 -3.63 -11.48 -6.54
N VAL A 41 -4.46 -10.78 -7.30
CA VAL A 41 -4.01 -9.84 -8.33
C VAL A 41 -3.35 -8.65 -7.61
N PRO A 42 -2.05 -8.39 -7.79
CA PRO A 42 -1.35 -7.32 -7.08
C PRO A 42 -1.50 -6.00 -7.84
N HIS A 43 -2.54 -5.21 -7.55
CA HIS A 43 -2.85 -3.97 -8.27
C HIS A 43 -1.63 -3.04 -8.43
N CYS A 44 -0.84 -2.89 -7.37
CA CYS A 44 0.36 -2.05 -7.39
C CYS A 44 1.39 -2.49 -8.44
N ALA A 45 1.63 -3.80 -8.57
CA ALA A 45 2.54 -4.35 -9.57
C ALA A 45 1.91 -4.36 -10.98
N VAL A 46 0.60 -4.58 -11.08
CA VAL A 46 -0.15 -4.49 -12.34
C VAL A 46 -0.07 -3.08 -12.92
N ARG A 47 -0.33 -2.07 -12.08
CA ARG A 47 -0.24 -0.66 -12.45
C ARG A 47 1.19 -0.29 -12.84
N LEU A 48 2.17 -0.66 -12.01
CA LEU A 48 3.58 -0.41 -12.33
C LEU A 48 3.98 -1.02 -13.68
N GLY A 49 3.57 -2.25 -13.97
CA GLY A 49 3.87 -2.91 -15.23
C GLY A 49 3.23 -2.26 -16.46
N ALA A 50 2.12 -1.56 -16.29
CA ALA A 50 1.40 -0.89 -17.37
C ALA A 50 1.92 0.53 -17.67
N MET A 51 2.23 1.30 -16.62
CA MET A 51 2.48 2.74 -16.74
C MET A 51 3.70 3.25 -15.97
N GLY A 52 4.49 2.36 -15.35
CA GLY A 52 5.60 2.77 -14.50
C GLY A 52 5.14 3.51 -13.23
N TRP A 53 5.97 4.43 -12.76
CA TRP A 53 5.76 5.18 -11.50
C TRP A 53 5.00 6.49 -11.67
N GLU A 54 4.35 6.69 -12.82
CA GLU A 54 3.69 7.94 -13.18
C GLU A 54 2.55 8.31 -12.20
N PRO A 55 2.61 9.47 -11.54
CA PRO A 55 1.65 9.86 -10.51
C PRO A 55 0.39 10.51 -11.12
N ARG A 56 -0.31 9.75 -11.97
CA ARG A 56 -1.50 10.21 -12.70
C ARG A 56 -2.49 9.06 -12.91
N PRO A 57 -3.75 9.34 -13.26
CA PRO A 57 -4.67 8.34 -13.79
C PRO A 57 -4.10 7.62 -15.01
N ALA A 58 -4.50 6.35 -15.19
CA ALA A 58 -4.09 5.57 -16.33
C ALA A 58 -4.80 6.02 -17.61
N THR A 59 -4.09 6.01 -18.72
CA THR A 59 -4.68 6.19 -20.05
C THR A 59 -5.48 4.94 -20.45
N ALA A 60 -6.30 5.07 -21.49
CA ALA A 60 -7.09 3.94 -21.99
C ALA A 60 -6.22 2.74 -22.44
N ASP A 61 -5.03 2.99 -23.00
CA ASP A 61 -4.15 1.91 -23.45
C ASP A 61 -3.40 1.25 -22.29
N GLU A 62 -2.99 2.02 -21.27
CA GLU A 62 -2.44 1.48 -20.02
C GLU A 62 -3.49 0.66 -19.26
N LEU A 63 -4.75 1.11 -19.23
CA LEU A 63 -5.85 0.37 -18.62
C LEU A 63 -6.10 -0.97 -19.33
N LYS A 64 -5.97 -1.05 -20.66
CA LYS A 64 -6.04 -2.33 -21.39
C LYS A 64 -4.90 -3.27 -21.02
N VAL A 65 -3.70 -2.74 -20.78
CA VAL A 65 -2.56 -3.54 -20.30
C VAL A 65 -2.86 -4.08 -18.90
N MET A 66 -3.38 -3.24 -18.00
CA MET A 66 -3.79 -3.65 -16.65
C MET A 66 -4.90 -4.70 -16.67
N GLU A 67 -5.90 -4.54 -17.56
CA GLU A 67 -6.96 -5.53 -17.76
C GLU A 67 -6.39 -6.89 -18.16
N ARG A 68 -5.49 -6.93 -19.16
CA ARG A 68 -4.86 -8.18 -19.60
C ARG A 68 -4.12 -8.86 -18.44
N THR A 69 -3.25 -8.14 -17.75
CA THR A 69 -2.48 -8.70 -16.63
C THR A 69 -3.38 -9.13 -15.47
N THR A 70 -4.46 -8.39 -15.20
CA THR A 70 -5.47 -8.77 -14.20
C THR A 70 -6.14 -10.10 -14.57
N ARG A 71 -6.55 -10.27 -15.84
CA ARG A 71 -7.10 -11.53 -16.32
C ARG A 71 -6.11 -12.68 -16.21
N GLU A 72 -4.85 -12.47 -16.58
CA GLU A 72 -3.81 -13.49 -16.45
C GLU A 72 -3.66 -13.99 -15.01
N TRP A 73 -3.74 -13.10 -14.02
CA TRP A 73 -3.71 -13.50 -12.60
C TRP A 73 -4.98 -14.27 -12.19
N LEU A 74 -6.16 -13.81 -12.60
CA LEU A 74 -7.43 -14.47 -12.29
C LEU A 74 -7.51 -15.86 -12.94
N GLU A 75 -7.04 -16.00 -14.18
CA GLU A 75 -6.95 -17.28 -14.92
C GLU A 75 -5.95 -18.24 -14.26
N ALA A 76 -4.87 -17.71 -13.67
CA ALA A 76 -3.92 -18.46 -12.86
C ALA A 76 -4.45 -18.82 -11.45
N GLY A 77 -5.71 -18.46 -11.14
CA GLY A 77 -6.40 -18.83 -9.90
C GLY A 77 -6.39 -17.77 -8.81
N ALA A 78 -6.03 -16.51 -9.11
CA ALA A 78 -6.18 -15.43 -8.14
C ALA A 78 -7.65 -15.24 -7.76
N CYS A 79 -7.94 -15.17 -6.47
CA CYS A 79 -9.31 -15.08 -5.94
C CYS A 79 -9.69 -13.67 -5.47
N CYS A 80 -8.79 -12.69 -5.66
CA CYS A 80 -8.98 -11.34 -5.15
C CYS A 80 -8.19 -10.32 -5.99
N LEU A 81 -8.79 -9.16 -6.26
CA LEU A 81 -8.06 -7.95 -6.63
C LEU A 81 -7.58 -7.25 -5.35
N CYS A 82 -6.26 -7.23 -5.14
CA CYS A 82 -5.65 -6.69 -3.93
C CYS A 82 -5.03 -5.31 -4.17
N LEU A 83 -5.38 -4.34 -3.33
CA LEU A 83 -4.99 -2.93 -3.49
C LEU A 83 -4.39 -2.33 -2.22
N GLY A 84 -3.46 -1.39 -2.44
CA GLY A 84 -2.91 -0.55 -1.39
C GLY A 84 -2.99 0.92 -1.79
N LEU A 85 -4.11 1.58 -1.49
CA LEU A 85 -4.45 2.89 -2.03
C LEU A 85 -3.77 4.08 -1.35
N ASP A 86 -3.04 3.84 -0.27
CA ASP A 86 -2.10 4.81 0.32
C ASP A 86 -0.65 4.61 -0.18
N TYR A 87 -0.41 3.62 -1.04
CA TYR A 87 0.93 3.27 -1.53
C TYR A 87 1.12 3.58 -3.02
N GLN A 88 2.30 4.06 -3.38
CA GLN A 88 2.66 4.35 -4.77
C GLN A 88 2.97 3.07 -5.56
N PRO A 89 2.61 3.00 -6.86
CA PRO A 89 1.85 4.00 -7.63
C PRO A 89 0.31 3.91 -7.49
N SER A 90 -0.21 2.94 -6.74
CA SER A 90 -1.67 2.68 -6.61
C SER A 90 -2.45 3.87 -6.05
N ALA A 91 -1.82 4.71 -5.23
CA ALA A 91 -2.42 5.91 -4.68
C ALA A 91 -2.89 6.93 -5.75
N ASN A 92 -2.47 6.80 -7.01
CA ASN A 92 -2.93 7.67 -8.11
C ASN A 92 -4.02 7.03 -8.97
N ALA A 93 -4.51 5.83 -8.61
CA ALA A 93 -5.65 5.22 -9.28
C ALA A 93 -6.89 6.08 -9.05
N ASP A 94 -7.62 6.36 -10.12
CA ASP A 94 -8.92 7.02 -10.02
C ASP A 94 -10.03 5.98 -9.89
N LEU A 95 -11.21 6.47 -9.49
CA LEU A 95 -12.37 5.60 -9.29
C LEU A 95 -12.79 4.85 -10.58
N HIS A 96 -12.54 5.43 -11.75
CA HIS A 96 -12.84 4.78 -13.03
C HIS A 96 -12.00 3.51 -13.20
N GLU A 97 -10.69 3.59 -12.97
CA GLU A 97 -9.81 2.44 -13.00
C GLU A 97 -10.20 1.39 -11.96
N LEU A 98 -10.43 1.80 -10.71
CA LEU A 98 -10.78 0.89 -9.62
C LEU A 98 -12.06 0.11 -9.95
N VAL A 99 -13.10 0.79 -10.44
CA VAL A 99 -14.36 0.14 -10.86
C VAL A 99 -14.14 -0.76 -12.08
N HIS A 100 -13.33 -0.34 -13.06
CA HIS A 100 -13.07 -1.13 -14.28
C HIS A 100 -12.39 -2.46 -13.95
N LEU A 101 -11.30 -2.43 -13.17
CA LEU A 101 -10.59 -3.64 -12.77
C LEU A 101 -11.42 -4.52 -11.82
N SER A 102 -12.22 -3.90 -10.94
CA SER A 102 -13.14 -4.64 -10.06
C SER A 102 -14.22 -5.38 -10.84
N LYS A 103 -14.78 -4.81 -11.92
CA LYS A 103 -15.73 -5.52 -12.79
C LYS A 103 -15.12 -6.75 -13.45
N ILE A 104 -13.84 -6.65 -13.82
CA ILE A 104 -13.11 -7.80 -14.37
C ILE A 104 -12.98 -8.87 -13.29
N ALA A 105 -12.55 -8.52 -12.08
CA ALA A 105 -12.44 -9.47 -10.97
C ALA A 105 -13.78 -10.14 -10.61
N ALA A 106 -14.87 -9.38 -10.58
CA ALA A 106 -16.21 -9.89 -10.32
C ALA A 106 -16.65 -10.95 -11.34
N ALA A 107 -16.27 -10.79 -12.61
CA ALA A 107 -16.57 -11.77 -13.66
C ALA A 107 -15.85 -13.12 -13.48
N TYR A 108 -14.86 -13.20 -12.58
CA TYR A 108 -14.16 -14.43 -12.18
C TYR A 108 -14.52 -14.87 -10.75
N ASP A 109 -15.62 -14.37 -10.19
CA ASP A 109 -16.06 -14.63 -8.81
C ASP A 109 -15.01 -14.25 -7.74
N ALA A 110 -14.10 -13.33 -8.08
CA ALA A 110 -13.10 -12.80 -7.15
C ALA A 110 -13.66 -11.62 -6.35
N ILE A 111 -13.00 -11.30 -5.23
CA ILE A 111 -13.38 -10.17 -4.36
C ILE A 111 -12.44 -8.97 -4.53
N TYR A 112 -12.90 -7.78 -4.17
CA TYR A 112 -12.03 -6.62 -3.98
C TYR A 112 -11.50 -6.63 -2.55
N ALA A 113 -10.18 -6.64 -2.33
CA ALA A 113 -9.60 -6.46 -1.01
C ALA A 113 -8.61 -5.31 -0.99
N ALA A 114 -8.73 -4.40 -0.04
CA ALA A 114 -7.91 -3.20 -0.04
C ALA A 114 -7.48 -2.74 1.34
N HIS A 115 -6.23 -2.29 1.41
CA HIS A 115 -5.87 -1.13 2.24
C HIS A 115 -6.43 0.10 1.53
N ILE A 116 -7.54 0.63 2.04
CA ILE A 116 -8.27 1.73 1.43
C ILE A 116 -7.54 3.07 1.60
N ARG A 117 -8.04 4.13 0.97
CA ARG A 117 -7.34 5.41 0.79
C ARG A 117 -7.46 6.34 2.00
N TYR A 118 -6.91 5.94 3.14
CA TYR A 118 -7.06 6.68 4.40
C TYR A 118 -6.33 8.03 4.38
N ARG A 119 -5.13 8.09 3.80
CA ARG A 119 -4.25 9.27 3.90
C ARG A 119 -4.78 10.48 3.15
N ILE A 120 -5.34 10.24 1.96
CA ILE A 120 -5.79 11.32 1.06
C ILE A 120 -7.23 11.73 1.38
N LEU A 121 -8.14 10.77 1.60
CA LEU A 121 -9.57 11.07 1.76
C LEU A 121 -10.01 11.22 3.21
N GLY A 122 -9.26 10.65 4.15
CA GLY A 122 -9.78 10.35 5.47
C GLY A 122 -10.64 9.09 5.46
N ARG A 123 -10.80 8.50 6.64
CA ARG A 123 -11.33 7.15 6.80
C ARG A 123 -12.78 6.99 6.35
N LYS A 124 -13.68 7.88 6.78
CA LYS A 124 -15.09 7.83 6.37
C LYS A 124 -15.24 7.89 4.84
N GLN A 125 -14.55 8.81 4.18
CA GLN A 125 -14.61 8.98 2.74
C GLN A 125 -13.95 7.81 1.98
N ALA A 126 -12.91 7.19 2.55
CA ALA A 126 -12.31 5.98 1.97
C ALA A 126 -13.28 4.78 1.99
N TRP A 127 -14.10 4.66 3.04
CA TRP A 127 -15.18 3.68 3.08
C TRP A 127 -16.26 3.97 2.04
N GLU A 128 -16.65 5.25 1.88
CA GLU A 128 -17.61 5.65 0.86
C GLU A 128 -17.11 5.34 -0.56
N GLU A 129 -15.83 5.61 -0.85
CA GLU A 129 -15.19 5.21 -2.13
C GLU A 129 -15.27 3.69 -2.33
N THR A 130 -15.01 2.91 -1.28
CA THR A 130 -15.05 1.44 -1.32
C THR A 130 -16.47 0.90 -1.54
N ILE A 131 -17.48 1.47 -0.88
CA ILE A 131 -18.89 1.12 -1.07
C ILE A 131 -19.33 1.48 -2.49
N GLU A 132 -18.92 2.64 -3.02
CA GLU A 132 -19.22 3.00 -4.40
C GLU A 132 -18.60 2.00 -5.40
N ILE A 133 -17.37 1.53 -5.16
CA ILE A 133 -16.74 0.48 -5.96
C ILE A 133 -17.54 -0.82 -5.89
N ALA A 134 -17.90 -1.28 -4.69
CA ALA A 134 -18.72 -2.48 -4.49
C ALA A 134 -20.01 -2.43 -5.32
N GLN A 135 -20.75 -1.31 -5.23
CA GLN A 135 -22.02 -1.12 -5.90
C GLN A 135 -21.88 -1.04 -7.42
N ARG A 136 -20.88 -0.29 -7.91
CA ARG A 136 -20.71 -0.08 -9.37
C ARG A 136 -20.11 -1.28 -10.07
N ALA A 137 -19.31 -2.08 -9.37
CA ALA A 137 -18.69 -3.29 -9.91
C ALA A 137 -19.46 -4.58 -9.58
N GLU A 138 -20.46 -4.50 -8.71
CA GLU A 138 -21.22 -5.65 -8.20
C GLU A 138 -20.27 -6.73 -7.63
N ILE A 139 -19.30 -6.29 -6.82
CA ILE A 139 -18.23 -7.13 -6.27
C ILE A 139 -18.29 -7.16 -4.73
N PRO A 140 -18.07 -8.31 -4.08
CA PRO A 140 -17.83 -8.36 -2.64
C PRO A 140 -16.56 -7.61 -2.28
N VAL A 141 -16.56 -6.92 -1.14
CA VAL A 141 -15.42 -6.13 -0.66
C VAL A 141 -14.88 -6.63 0.68
N HIS A 142 -13.56 -6.58 0.83
CA HIS A 142 -12.85 -6.89 2.07
C HIS A 142 -11.89 -5.75 2.43
N ILE A 143 -12.16 -5.03 3.53
CA ILE A 143 -11.27 -3.96 4.00
C ILE A 143 -10.16 -4.59 4.87
N SER A 144 -8.90 -4.38 4.47
CA SER A 144 -7.73 -4.89 5.19
C SER A 144 -7.48 -4.06 6.45
N HIS A 145 -7.03 -4.73 7.52
CA HIS A 145 -6.54 -4.19 8.80
C HIS A 145 -7.32 -2.97 9.32
N GLU A 146 -8.64 -3.10 9.35
CA GLU A 146 -9.54 -2.05 9.77
C GLU A 146 -9.65 -2.01 11.31
N ARG A 147 -9.91 -0.84 11.87
CA ARG A 147 -10.09 -0.67 13.33
C ARG A 147 -11.55 -0.39 13.64
N VAL A 148 -12.28 -1.33 14.22
CA VAL A 148 -13.68 -1.07 14.59
C VAL A 148 -13.76 -0.15 15.81
N ASP A 149 -14.28 1.07 15.61
CA ASP A 149 -14.52 2.10 16.62
C ASP A 149 -15.77 2.91 16.25
N ASP A 150 -16.07 3.95 17.03
CA ASP A 150 -17.28 4.79 16.85
C ASP A 150 -17.37 5.45 15.47
N GLU A 151 -16.25 5.70 14.79
CA GLU A 151 -16.25 6.31 13.44
C GLU A 151 -16.73 5.32 12.37
N ALA A 152 -16.50 4.02 12.55
CA ALA A 152 -17.01 2.98 11.65
C ALA A 152 -18.48 2.62 11.90
N ALA A 153 -19.03 2.96 13.07
CA ALA A 153 -20.37 2.51 13.48
C ALA A 153 -21.46 2.93 12.48
N ASP A 154 -21.48 4.20 12.08
CA ASP A 154 -22.44 4.74 11.10
C ASP A 154 -22.36 4.00 9.75
N VAL A 155 -21.14 3.67 9.31
CA VAL A 155 -20.92 3.03 8.02
C VAL A 155 -21.31 1.55 8.08
N LEU A 156 -21.02 0.86 9.18
CA LEU A 156 -21.42 -0.52 9.40
C LEU A 156 -22.94 -0.67 9.50
N GLU A 157 -23.63 0.24 10.18
CA GLU A 157 -25.11 0.25 10.21
C GLU A 157 -25.69 0.40 8.80
N ARG A 158 -25.07 1.26 7.97
CA ARG A 158 -25.45 1.39 6.57
C ARG A 158 -25.18 0.11 5.76
N VAL A 159 -24.01 -0.50 5.92
CA VAL A 159 -23.65 -1.78 5.27
C VAL A 159 -24.68 -2.85 5.58
N GLU A 160 -25.08 -2.98 6.84
CA GLU A 160 -26.12 -3.91 7.26
C GLU A 160 -27.48 -3.56 6.65
N LYS A 161 -27.90 -2.29 6.71
CA LYS A 161 -29.19 -1.85 6.17
C LYS A 161 -29.29 -2.01 4.65
N GLU A 162 -28.23 -1.71 3.92
CA GLU A 162 -28.16 -1.81 2.46
C GLU A 162 -27.78 -3.21 1.97
N GLN A 163 -27.46 -4.14 2.89
CA GLN A 163 -27.04 -5.52 2.59
C GLN A 163 -25.84 -5.55 1.63
N ILE A 164 -24.87 -4.66 1.86
CA ILE A 164 -23.63 -4.62 1.09
C ILE A 164 -22.76 -5.81 1.51
N ASP A 165 -22.28 -6.61 0.57
CA ASP A 165 -21.35 -7.72 0.83
C ASP A 165 -19.95 -7.18 1.15
N LEU A 166 -19.80 -6.72 2.39
CA LEU A 166 -18.60 -6.11 2.93
C LEU A 166 -18.13 -6.86 4.16
N THR A 167 -16.88 -7.25 4.12
CA THR A 167 -16.15 -7.82 5.26
C THR A 167 -14.93 -6.95 5.56
N PHE A 168 -14.32 -7.18 6.71
CA PHE A 168 -13.04 -6.58 7.07
C PHE A 168 -12.31 -7.51 8.03
N GLU A 169 -11.01 -7.32 8.17
CA GLU A 169 -10.20 -7.98 9.19
C GLU A 169 -9.45 -6.97 10.06
N SER A 170 -8.98 -7.42 11.21
CA SER A 170 -8.17 -6.62 12.11
C SER A 170 -7.17 -7.50 12.85
N TYR A 171 -6.03 -6.93 13.20
CA TYR A 171 -5.06 -7.55 14.09
C TYR A 171 -5.28 -7.08 15.54
N LEU A 172 -5.07 -7.98 16.51
CA LEU A 172 -5.33 -7.71 17.93
C LEU A 172 -4.18 -6.97 18.64
N TYR A 173 -3.61 -5.98 17.96
CA TYR A 173 -2.52 -5.14 18.47
C TYR A 173 -2.88 -3.65 18.30
N PRO A 174 -2.49 -2.80 19.26
CA PRO A 174 -2.82 -1.37 19.21
C PRO A 174 -1.97 -0.59 18.20
N ALA A 175 -0.99 -1.22 17.55
CA ALA A 175 -0.07 -0.59 16.62
C ALA A 175 0.05 -1.43 15.34
N GLY A 176 0.00 -0.74 14.19
CA GLY A 176 0.38 -1.31 12.90
C GLY A 176 1.88 -1.15 12.61
N MET A 177 2.31 -1.68 11.48
CA MET A 177 3.70 -1.54 11.02
C MET A 177 3.73 -1.40 9.49
N THR A 178 4.51 -0.43 9.00
CA THR A 178 4.70 -0.12 7.58
C THR A 178 5.97 0.72 7.42
N HIS A 179 6.31 1.14 6.19
CA HIS A 179 7.50 1.96 5.95
C HIS A 179 7.33 3.41 6.40
N LEU A 180 8.39 3.98 6.99
CA LEU A 180 8.38 5.35 7.49
C LEU A 180 8.16 6.41 6.39
N ALA A 181 8.55 6.11 5.14
CA ALA A 181 8.35 7.02 4.01
C ALA A 181 6.87 7.38 3.77
N MET A 182 5.92 6.60 4.27
CA MET A 182 4.49 6.94 4.17
C MET A 182 4.11 8.19 4.99
N MET A 183 4.96 8.60 5.94
CA MET A 183 4.77 9.80 6.74
C MET A 183 5.19 11.08 6.01
N LEU A 184 5.84 10.99 4.85
CA LEU A 184 6.14 12.14 4.01
C LEU A 184 4.86 12.69 3.34
N PRO A 185 4.86 13.95 2.87
CA PRO A 185 3.85 14.42 1.93
C PRO A 185 3.71 13.47 0.74
N MET A 186 2.47 13.19 0.31
CA MET A 186 2.19 12.21 -0.75
C MET A 186 2.93 12.49 -2.06
N GLU A 187 3.08 13.77 -2.43
CA GLU A 187 3.83 14.21 -3.61
C GLU A 187 5.31 13.82 -3.56
N TYR A 188 5.91 13.76 -2.37
CA TYR A 188 7.30 13.36 -2.16
C TYR A 188 7.48 11.84 -2.02
N GLN A 189 6.40 11.07 -2.09
CA GLN A 189 6.47 9.62 -2.16
C GLN A 189 6.48 9.09 -3.60
N THR A 190 6.24 9.96 -4.59
CA THR A 190 6.06 9.59 -5.99
C THR A 190 7.38 9.23 -6.69
N GLY A 191 7.26 8.46 -7.79
CA GLY A 191 8.41 8.02 -8.58
C GLY A 191 9.00 6.68 -8.13
N ALA A 192 10.02 6.21 -8.85
CA ALA A 192 10.77 5.05 -8.41
C ALA A 192 11.53 5.39 -7.12
N PRO A 193 11.99 4.39 -6.35
CA PRO A 193 12.60 4.64 -5.04
C PRO A 193 13.85 5.54 -5.12
N VAL A 194 14.61 5.44 -6.22
CA VAL A 194 15.78 6.30 -6.46
C VAL A 194 15.36 7.74 -6.77
N ASP A 195 14.27 7.94 -7.50
CA ASP A 195 13.75 9.27 -7.83
C ASP A 195 13.22 9.95 -6.57
N MET A 196 12.46 9.21 -5.76
CA MET A 196 11.98 9.68 -4.45
C MET A 196 13.15 10.13 -3.56
N LEU A 197 14.18 9.29 -3.41
CA LEU A 197 15.36 9.65 -2.62
C LEU A 197 16.08 10.89 -3.19
N GLY A 198 16.18 11.00 -4.51
CA GLY A 198 16.75 12.17 -5.18
C GLY A 198 15.96 13.46 -4.91
N HIS A 199 14.63 13.40 -4.85
CA HIS A 199 13.81 14.56 -4.45
C HIS A 199 14.11 15.03 -3.03
N LEU A 200 14.37 14.09 -2.10
CA LEU A 200 14.68 14.42 -0.71
C LEU A 200 16.02 15.14 -0.54
N GLU A 201 16.92 15.12 -1.53
CA GLU A 201 18.17 15.89 -1.52
C GLU A 201 17.92 17.41 -1.68
N ASN A 202 16.75 17.82 -2.16
CA ASN A 202 16.40 19.23 -2.33
C ASN A 202 16.14 19.90 -0.94
N PRO A 203 16.84 21.00 -0.61
CA PRO A 203 16.64 21.73 0.64
C PRO A 203 15.19 22.21 0.87
N GLU A 204 14.48 22.62 -0.18
CA GLU A 204 13.08 23.07 -0.06
C GLU A 204 12.16 21.91 0.34
N VAL A 205 12.32 20.74 -0.32
CA VAL A 205 11.60 19.51 0.01
C VAL A 205 11.87 19.07 1.45
N ARG A 206 13.12 19.23 1.91
CA ARG A 206 13.49 18.94 3.31
C ARG A 206 12.73 19.84 4.29
N GLU A 207 12.74 21.15 4.07
CA GLU A 207 12.06 22.11 4.96
C GLU A 207 10.55 21.82 5.04
N GLU A 208 9.92 21.61 3.90
CA GLU A 208 8.49 21.28 3.83
C GLU A 208 8.17 19.94 4.48
N SER A 209 8.97 18.91 4.23
CA SER A 209 8.78 17.59 4.82
C SER A 209 8.96 17.61 6.33
N ILE A 210 9.93 18.34 6.87
CA ILE A 210 10.13 18.49 8.32
C ILE A 210 8.93 19.18 8.96
N SER A 211 8.43 20.25 8.33
CA SER A 211 7.22 20.96 8.79
C SER A 211 6.01 20.03 8.82
N TYR A 212 5.81 19.23 7.77
CA TYR A 212 4.75 18.24 7.67
C TYR A 212 4.88 17.13 8.72
N LEU A 213 6.07 16.54 8.86
CA LEU A 213 6.37 15.46 9.80
C LEU A 213 6.12 15.86 11.25
N ARG A 214 6.32 17.13 11.61
CA ARG A 214 6.00 17.63 12.95
C ARG A 214 4.52 17.43 13.32
N GLY A 215 3.61 17.58 12.36
CA GLY A 215 2.18 17.34 12.54
C GLY A 215 1.83 15.84 12.56
N GLU A 216 2.49 15.07 11.71
CA GLU A 216 2.20 13.63 11.51
C GLU A 216 2.75 12.75 12.62
N LEU A 217 3.98 13.01 13.09
CA LEU A 217 4.67 12.16 14.06
C LEU A 217 4.18 12.38 15.49
N ARG A 218 3.53 13.51 15.78
CA ARG A 218 2.87 13.84 17.07
C ARG A 218 3.69 13.44 18.30
N GLY A 219 4.96 13.86 18.31
CA GLY A 219 5.89 13.59 19.41
C GLY A 219 6.81 12.38 19.20
N GLY A 220 6.77 11.72 18.04
CA GLY A 220 7.78 10.71 17.66
C GLY A 220 7.62 9.37 18.37
N ASN A 221 6.39 9.00 18.76
CA ASN A 221 6.10 7.75 19.48
C ASN A 221 6.15 6.49 18.60
N GLN A 222 6.38 6.63 17.30
CA GLN A 222 6.52 5.49 16.39
C GLN A 222 7.80 4.73 16.73
N ILE A 223 7.72 3.39 16.74
CA ILE A 223 8.84 2.53 17.11
C ILE A 223 9.55 2.04 15.85
N VAL A 224 10.89 2.07 15.85
CA VAL A 224 11.69 1.45 14.79
C VAL A 224 11.60 -0.07 14.94
N GLY A 225 10.73 -0.69 14.15
CA GLY A 225 10.55 -2.15 14.14
C GLY A 225 11.66 -2.89 13.39
N TYR A 226 12.15 -2.30 12.29
CA TYR A 226 13.18 -2.92 11.45
C TYR A 226 13.92 -1.87 10.60
N ASN A 227 15.22 -2.11 10.40
CA ASN A 227 16.01 -1.51 9.32
C ASN A 227 17.26 -2.39 9.09
N ARG A 228 17.94 -2.19 7.95
CA ARG A 228 19.12 -2.99 7.56
C ARG A 228 20.32 -2.83 8.49
N SER A 229 20.48 -1.68 9.15
CA SER A 229 21.64 -1.42 10.02
C SER A 229 21.50 -2.05 11.41
N GLY A 230 20.28 -2.41 11.81
CA GLY A 230 19.96 -2.85 13.17
C GLY A 230 19.96 -1.72 14.21
N ARG A 231 20.37 -0.49 13.85
CA ARG A 231 20.38 0.66 14.76
C ARG A 231 18.96 1.05 15.15
N PHE A 232 18.81 1.52 16.38
CA PHE A 232 17.55 2.06 16.94
C PHE A 232 16.38 1.09 17.01
N ILE A 233 16.54 -0.20 16.65
CA ILE A 233 15.43 -1.16 16.74
C ILE A 233 14.92 -1.24 18.18
N GLY A 234 13.61 -1.10 18.34
CA GLY A 234 12.92 -1.07 19.63
C GLY A 234 12.88 0.30 20.31
N MET A 235 13.58 1.32 19.77
CA MET A 235 13.46 2.70 20.21
C MET A 235 12.31 3.40 19.48
N THR A 236 11.68 4.36 20.16
CA THR A 236 10.84 5.36 19.52
C THR A 236 11.67 6.30 18.64
N LEU A 237 11.06 6.95 17.65
CA LEU A 237 11.73 7.97 16.86
C LEU A 237 12.23 9.14 17.72
N ALA A 238 11.52 9.47 18.79
CA ALA A 238 11.95 10.50 19.74
C ALA A 238 13.23 10.10 20.48
N GLU A 239 13.30 8.88 21.03
CA GLU A 239 14.50 8.39 21.71
C GLU A 239 15.69 8.27 20.74
N ALA A 240 15.44 7.80 19.51
CA ALA A 240 16.48 7.70 18.49
C ALA A 240 17.00 9.09 18.08
N ALA A 241 16.11 10.06 17.90
CA ALA A 241 16.47 11.44 17.60
C ALA A 241 17.28 12.10 18.73
N GLU A 242 16.89 11.88 19.98
CA GLU A 242 17.63 12.39 21.14
C GLU A 242 19.06 11.83 21.17
N SER A 243 19.23 10.54 20.88
CA SER A 243 20.56 9.91 20.83
C SER A 243 21.48 10.47 19.74
N GLU A 244 20.90 11.05 18.70
CA GLU A 244 21.60 11.67 17.56
C GLU A 244 21.63 13.21 17.66
N GLY A 245 21.12 13.81 18.74
CA GLY A 245 21.08 15.25 18.94
C GLY A 245 20.19 16.00 17.95
N LYS A 246 19.11 15.38 17.46
CA LYS A 246 18.16 15.93 16.48
C LYS A 246 16.75 16.05 17.04
N SER A 247 15.91 16.85 16.39
CA SER A 247 14.46 16.72 16.56
C SER A 247 13.94 15.42 15.93
N HIS A 248 12.77 14.93 16.37
CA HIS A 248 12.23 13.66 15.86
C HIS A 248 11.79 13.76 14.40
N GLU A 249 11.35 14.92 13.94
CA GLU A 249 11.04 15.19 12.55
C GLU A 249 12.29 15.22 11.65
N GLU A 250 13.39 15.83 12.12
CA GLU A 250 14.68 15.83 11.39
C GLU A 250 15.27 14.42 11.33
N PHE A 251 15.26 13.71 12.46
CA PHE A 251 15.72 12.33 12.51
C PHE A 251 14.90 11.45 11.56
N ALA A 252 13.56 11.55 11.59
CA ALA A 252 12.71 10.76 10.72
C ALA A 252 13.00 11.02 9.23
N PHE A 253 13.17 12.28 8.82
CA PHE A 253 13.53 12.64 7.45
C PHE A 253 14.88 12.02 7.04
N ASP A 254 15.92 12.24 7.83
CA ASP A 254 17.26 11.73 7.54
C ASP A 254 17.29 10.18 7.56
N PHE A 255 16.47 9.56 8.42
CA PHE A 255 16.32 8.11 8.51
C PHE A 255 15.64 7.53 7.27
N ILE A 256 14.64 8.21 6.69
CA ILE A 256 14.03 7.82 5.41
C ILE A 256 15.06 7.88 4.27
N GLN A 257 15.91 8.91 4.24
CA GLN A 257 16.98 9.04 3.23
C GLN A 257 18.06 7.96 3.33
N GLY A 258 18.06 7.15 4.38
CA GLY A 258 19.12 6.18 4.64
C GLY A 258 20.42 6.83 5.12
N ASN A 259 20.35 8.05 5.67
CA ASN A 259 21.45 8.76 6.31
C ASN A 259 21.27 8.79 7.84
N PRO A 260 21.29 7.66 8.56
CA PRO A 260 21.45 7.71 10.00
C PRO A 260 22.86 8.24 10.27
N ALA A 261 22.96 9.39 10.93
CA ALA A 261 24.24 10.02 11.30
C ALA A 261 25.16 9.06 12.06
#